data_AF-A0A9K3DAZ6-F1
#
_entry.id   AF-A0A9K3DAZ6-F1
#
_cell.length_a   1.000
_cell.length_b   1.000
_cell.length_c   1.000
_cell.angle_alpha   90.00
_cell.angle_beta   90.00
_cell.angle_gamma   90.00
#
_symmetry.space_group_name_H-M   'P 1'
#
loop_
_entity.id
_entity.type
_entity.pdbx_description
1 polymer ?
#
loop_
_entity_poly.entity_id
_entity_poly.type
_entity_poly.pdbx_seq_one_letter_code
_entity_poly.pdbx_strand_id
1 'polypeptide(L)'
;MDYDRAVLEECLRRRFFIVPSFEIYGGVRGLYDMGPPACAIKSNLLAEWRKHFVIHDSMFELDASSLTPDTVFAASGHLERFTDLMVRDDETGDCFRADQLLEEWCEKRCVYTYIHIV
;
A
#
# COMPACT_ATOMS: atom_id res chain seq x y z
N MET A 1 22.10 -1.05 0.42
CA MET A 1 21.97 -0.07 -0.67
C MET A 1 21.04 1.00 -0.15
N ASP A 2 21.59 2.08 0.38
CA ASP A 2 20.80 3.22 0.82
C ASP A 2 20.46 4.04 -0.41
N TYR A 3 19.19 4.39 -0.62
CA TYR A 3 18.75 5.15 -1.80
C TYR A 3 17.88 6.33 -1.37
N ASP A 4 18.03 7.44 -2.07
CA ASP A 4 17.23 8.62 -1.81
C ASP A 4 15.81 8.43 -2.37
N ARG A 5 14.85 8.31 -1.45
CA ARG A 5 13.42 8.13 -1.77
C ARG A 5 12.86 9.30 -2.57
N ALA A 6 13.25 10.54 -2.26
CA ALA A 6 12.73 11.72 -2.94
C ALA A 6 13.21 11.76 -4.40
N VAL A 7 14.48 11.41 -4.64
CA VAL A 7 15.03 11.30 -5.99
C VAL A 7 14.34 10.20 -6.79
N LEU A 8 14.05 9.06 -6.16
CA LEU A 8 13.31 7.96 -6.79
C LEU A 8 11.89 8.38 -7.15
N GLU A 9 11.13 8.94 -6.21
CA GLU A 9 9.75 9.38 -6.42
C GLU A 9 9.66 10.42 -7.54
N GLU A 10 10.58 11.38 -7.58
CA GLU A 10 10.64 12.39 -8.65
C GLU A 10 10.96 11.76 -10.01
N CYS A 11 11.89 10.79 -10.05
CA CYS A 11 12.20 10.06 -11.27
C CYS A 11 10.98 9.29 -11.79
N LEU A 12 10.29 8.55 -10.92
CA LEU A 12 9.09 7.78 -11.25
C LEU A 12 7.98 8.69 -11.78
N ARG A 13 7.75 9.85 -11.14
CA ARG A 13 6.77 10.84 -11.56
C ARG A 13 7.13 11.46 -12.92
N ARG A 14 8.35 11.99 -13.07
CA ARG A 14 8.82 12.63 -14.32
C ARG A 14 8.80 11.71 -15.52
N ARG A 15 9.03 10.42 -15.30
CA ARG A 15 9.02 9.39 -16.35
C ARG A 15 7.66 8.71 -16.51
N PHE A 16 6.65 9.17 -15.78
CA PHE A 16 5.28 8.66 -15.81
C PHE A 16 5.22 7.14 -15.59
N PHE A 17 5.95 6.67 -14.57
CA PHE A 17 5.77 5.31 -14.07
C PHE A 17 4.52 5.22 -13.20
N ILE A 18 4.47 6.00 -12.13
CA ILE A 18 3.35 6.01 -11.18
C ILE A 18 3.05 7.46 -10.82
N VAL A 19 1.78 7.85 -10.87
CA VAL A 19 1.30 9.17 -10.45
C VAL A 19 0.04 9.04 -9.58
N PRO A 20 -0.27 10.02 -8.72
CA PRO A 20 -1.53 10.01 -7.98
C PRO A 20 -2.74 10.02 -8.92
N SER A 21 -3.72 9.14 -8.68
CA SER A 21 -4.94 9.15 -9.50
C SER A 21 -5.72 10.44 -9.29
N PHE A 22 -6.33 10.95 -10.36
CA PHE A 22 -7.16 12.18 -10.35
C PHE A 22 -6.41 13.44 -9.90
N GLU A 23 -5.09 13.52 -10.12
CA GLU A 23 -4.23 14.62 -9.66
C GLU A 23 -4.76 16.02 -10.04
N ILE A 24 -5.28 16.19 -11.26
CA ILE A 24 -5.85 17.48 -11.73
C ILE A 24 -7.12 17.91 -10.98
N TYR A 25 -7.72 17.02 -10.19
CA TYR A 25 -8.89 17.27 -9.34
C TYR A 25 -8.54 17.30 -7.85
N GLY A 26 -7.26 17.37 -7.50
CA GLY A 26 -6.79 17.36 -6.10
C GLY A 26 -6.33 15.98 -5.60
N GLY A 27 -6.49 14.94 -6.41
CA GLY A 27 -6.02 13.59 -6.11
C GLY A 27 -6.79 12.86 -5.02
N VAL A 28 -6.65 11.54 -4.97
CA VAL A 28 -7.20 10.71 -3.89
C VAL A 28 -6.07 9.90 -3.26
N ARG A 29 -5.83 10.11 -1.96
CA ARG A 29 -4.78 9.38 -1.23
C ARG A 29 -5.02 7.88 -1.30
N GLY A 30 -3.96 7.12 -1.56
CA GLY A 30 -4.02 5.66 -1.69
C GLY A 30 -4.37 5.15 -3.09
N LEU A 31 -4.74 6.03 -4.04
CA LEU A 31 -5.01 5.66 -5.43
C LEU A 31 -3.90 6.20 -6.35
N TYR A 32 -3.44 5.34 -7.27
CA TYR A 32 -2.37 5.66 -8.20
C TYR A 32 -2.62 5.10 -9.58
N ASP A 33 -2.27 5.89 -10.60
CA ASP A 33 -2.31 5.49 -12.00
C ASP A 33 -0.91 5.06 -12.46
N MET A 34 -0.85 3.92 -13.14
CA MET A 34 0.38 3.39 -13.73
C MET A 34 0.48 3.86 -15.18
N GLY A 35 1.56 4.58 -15.51
CA GLY A 35 1.82 4.98 -16.88
C GLY A 35 2.49 3.87 -17.72
N PRO A 36 2.81 4.14 -19.00
CA PRO A 36 3.24 3.12 -19.95
C PRO A 36 4.40 2.22 -19.49
N PRO A 37 5.51 2.74 -18.93
CA PRO A 37 6.61 1.89 -18.53
C PRO A 37 6.27 1.03 -17.29
N ALA A 38 5.46 1.54 -16.35
CA ALA A 38 5.03 0.75 -15.20
C ALA A 38 4.04 -0.36 -15.59
N CYS A 39 3.14 -0.11 -16.55
CA CYS A 39 2.28 -1.14 -17.12
C CYS A 39 3.09 -2.28 -17.75
N ALA A 40 4.16 -1.94 -18.49
CA ALA A 40 5.07 -2.94 -19.06
C ALA A 40 5.79 -3.74 -17.96
N ILE A 41 6.31 -3.08 -16.92
CA ILE A 41 6.94 -3.75 -15.77
C ILE A 41 5.94 -4.67 -15.07
N LYS A 42 4.73 -4.20 -14.76
CA LYS A 42 3.69 -4.99 -14.12
C LYS A 42 3.36 -6.24 -14.94
N SER A 43 3.19 -6.09 -16.26
CA SER A 43 2.92 -7.21 -17.16
C SER A 43 4.07 -8.24 -17.15
N ASN A 44 5.31 -7.77 -17.27
CA ASN A 44 6.49 -8.63 -17.25
C ASN A 44 6.65 -9.35 -15.91
N LEU A 45 6.45 -8.66 -14.78
CA LEU A 45 6.52 -9.25 -13.46
C LEU A 45 5.46 -10.34 -13.26
N LEU A 46 4.22 -10.07 -13.67
CA LEU A 46 3.14 -11.06 -13.61
C LEU A 46 3.42 -12.26 -14.52
N ALA A 47 4.01 -12.05 -15.70
CA ALA A 47 4.40 -13.13 -16.60
C ALA A 47 5.47 -14.04 -15.99
N GLU A 48 6.50 -13.46 -15.36
CA GLU A 48 7.53 -14.23 -14.66
C GLU A 48 6.98 -14.94 -13.42
N TRP A 49 6.09 -14.29 -12.66
CA TRP A 49 5.41 -14.92 -11.53
C TRP A 49 4.59 -16.14 -11.98
N ARG A 50 3.82 -16.03 -13.06
CA ARG A 50 3.07 -17.16 -13.64
C ARG A 50 3.99 -18.29 -14.10
N LYS A 51 5.09 -17.97 -14.79
CA LYS A 51 6.06 -18.99 -15.20
C LYS A 51 6.61 -19.74 -14.00
N HIS A 52 6.95 -19.01 -12.95
CA HIS A 52 7.62 -19.56 -11.78
C HIS A 52 6.68 -20.38 -10.88
N PHE A 53 5.45 -19.95 -10.66
CA PHE A 53 4.53 -20.63 -9.73
C PHE A 53 3.45 -21.43 -10.47
N VAL A 54 2.76 -20.80 -11.42
CA VAL A 54 1.62 -21.46 -12.09
C VAL A 54 2.08 -22.57 -13.03
N ILE A 55 3.03 -22.26 -13.92
CA ILE A 55 3.46 -23.20 -14.96
C ILE A 55 4.40 -24.25 -14.37
N HIS A 56 5.45 -23.83 -13.66
CA HIS A 56 6.44 -24.76 -13.10
C HIS A 56 5.82 -25.74 -12.11
N ASP A 57 4.98 -25.27 -11.18
CA ASP A 57 4.34 -26.12 -10.16
C ASP A 57 2.98 -26.68 -10.61
N SER A 58 2.60 -26.46 -11.88
CA SER A 58 1.35 -26.96 -12.49
C SER A 58 0.08 -26.58 -11.70
N MET A 59 -0.02 -25.32 -11.27
CA MET A 59 -1.19 -24.81 -10.56
C MET A 59 -2.34 -24.44 -11.53
N PHE A 60 -3.58 -24.50 -11.04
CA PHE A 60 -4.74 -24.01 -11.77
C PHE A 60 -4.91 -22.50 -11.58
N GLU A 61 -4.71 -21.73 -12.65
CA GLU A 61 -5.00 -20.28 -12.65
C GLU A 61 -6.51 -20.05 -12.80
N LEU A 62 -7.06 -19.14 -12.00
CA LEU A 62 -8.47 -18.76 -11.99
C LEU A 62 -8.60 -17.24 -11.96
N ASP A 63 -9.58 -16.72 -12.69
CA ASP A 63 -9.98 -15.31 -12.66
C ASP A 63 -11.41 -15.22 -12.11
N ALA A 64 -11.61 -14.38 -11.09
CA ALA A 64 -12.87 -14.26 -10.36
C ALA A 64 -13.35 -12.79 -10.32
N SER A 65 -14.65 -12.59 -10.16
CA SER A 65 -15.22 -11.24 -10.08
C SER A 65 -14.80 -10.51 -8.80
N SER A 66 -14.45 -9.22 -8.91
CA SER A 66 -14.15 -8.39 -7.74
C SER A 66 -15.37 -8.12 -6.87
N LEU A 67 -16.56 -7.95 -7.47
CA LEU A 67 -17.80 -7.76 -6.73
C LEU A 67 -18.21 -9.08 -6.07
N THR A 68 -18.36 -9.04 -4.74
CA THR A 68 -18.54 -10.24 -3.92
C THR A 68 -19.74 -10.03 -2.98
N PRO A 69 -20.70 -10.98 -2.90
CA PRO A 69 -21.83 -10.88 -1.97
C PRO A 69 -21.38 -10.87 -0.51
N ASP A 70 -22.09 -10.11 0.32
CA ASP A 70 -21.82 -9.95 1.77
C ASP A 70 -21.68 -11.29 2.52
N THR A 71 -22.53 -12.27 2.18
CA THR A 71 -22.52 -13.60 2.81
C THR A 71 -21.18 -14.33 2.69
N VAL A 72 -20.40 -14.06 1.64
CA VAL A 72 -19.06 -14.64 1.45
C VAL A 72 -18.05 -14.00 2.40
N PHE A 73 -18.14 -12.69 2.64
CA PHE A 73 -17.28 -12.00 3.60
C PHE A 73 -17.64 -12.36 5.04
N ALA A 74 -18.93 -12.58 5.33
CA ALA A 74 -19.39 -13.10 6.61
C ALA A 74 -18.81 -14.50 6.87
N ALA A 75 -18.98 -15.42 5.91
CA ALA A 75 -18.52 -16.80 6.05
C ALA A 75 -16.99 -16.93 6.18
N SER A 76 -16.23 -16.04 5.52
CA SER A 76 -14.76 -16.00 5.63
C SER A 76 -14.25 -15.24 6.86
N GLY A 77 -15.15 -14.61 7.64
CA GLY A 77 -14.81 -13.85 8.85
C GLY A 77 -14.23 -12.45 8.60
N HIS A 78 -14.21 -11.98 7.34
CA HIS A 78 -13.66 -10.66 7.00
C HIS A 78 -14.47 -9.52 7.64
N LEU A 79 -15.79 -9.67 7.77
CA LEU A 79 -16.65 -8.64 8.38
C LEU A 79 -16.29 -8.34 9.84
N GLU A 80 -15.72 -9.31 10.56
CA GLU A 80 -15.38 -9.17 11.98
C GLU A 80 -13.90 -8.86 12.22
N ARG A 81 -13.02 -9.30 11.32
CA ARG A 81 -11.57 -9.34 11.56
C ARG A 81 -10.75 -8.43 10.66
N PHE A 82 -11.27 -8.03 9.50
CA PHE A 82 -10.53 -7.19 8.55
C PHE A 82 -10.73 -5.71 8.86
N THR A 83 -10.31 -5.30 10.06
CA THR A 83 -10.46 -3.93 10.56
C THR A 83 -9.19 -3.47 11.26
N ASP A 84 -8.73 -2.27 10.94
CA ASP A 84 -7.68 -1.59 11.69
C ASP A 84 -8.29 -0.67 12.76
N LEU A 85 -7.64 -0.56 13.92
CA LEU A 85 -8.05 0.40 14.95
C LEU A 85 -7.74 1.82 14.48
N MET A 86 -8.74 2.69 14.46
CA MET A 86 -8.58 4.10 14.12
C MET A 86 -8.84 4.99 15.33
N VAL A 87 -8.05 6.06 15.43
CA VAL A 87 -8.28 7.17 16.36
C VAL A 87 -8.63 8.42 15.56
N ARG A 88 -9.54 9.22 16.11
CA ARG A 88 -9.96 10.49 15.51
C ARG A 88 -9.48 11.62 16.40
N ASP A 89 -8.91 12.65 15.80
CA ASP A 89 -8.66 13.91 16.48
C ASP A 89 -9.96 14.70 16.57
N ASP A 90 -10.36 15.09 17.79
CA ASP A 90 -11.61 15.80 18.05
C ASP A 90 -11.61 17.25 17.50
N GLU A 91 -10.44 17.87 17.31
CA GLU A 91 -10.34 19.24 16.82
C GLU A 91 -10.35 19.31 15.29
N THR A 92 -9.55 18.48 14.63
CA THR A 92 -9.40 18.47 13.17
C THR A 92 -10.40 17.52 12.48
N GLY A 93 -10.88 16.51 13.20
CA GLY A 93 -11.68 15.42 12.64
C GLY A 93 -10.86 14.40 11.85
N ASP A 94 -9.53 14.56 11.76
CA ASP A 94 -8.65 13.66 11.03
C ASP A 94 -8.62 12.27 11.69
N CYS A 95 -8.57 11.24 10.84
CA CYS A 95 -8.54 9.85 11.27
C CYS A 95 -7.14 9.27 11.02
N PHE A 96 -6.57 8.66 12.06
CA PHE A 96 -5.26 8.04 12.02
C PHE A 96 -5.37 6.56 12.39
N ARG A 97 -4.53 5.74 11.76
CA ARG A 97 -4.31 4.36 12.16
C ARG A 97 -3.60 4.33 13.53
N ALA A 98 -4.21 3.71 14.53
CA ALA A 98 -3.74 3.76 15.91
C ALA A 98 -2.38 3.09 16.08
N ASP A 99 -2.13 1.99 15.35
CA ASP A 99 -0.87 1.27 15.34
C ASP A 99 0.27 2.14 14.80
N GLN A 100 0.07 2.78 13.64
CA GLN A 100 1.07 3.67 13.03
C GLN A 100 1.35 4.89 13.91
N LEU A 101 0.31 5.49 14.49
CA LEU A 101 0.47 6.65 15.37
C LEU A 101 1.30 6.31 16.62
N LEU A 102 1.05 5.15 17.22
CA LEU A 102 1.80 4.65 18.38
C LEU A 102 3.25 4.30 18.01
N GLU A 103 3.46 3.66 16.87
CA GLU A 103 4.80 3.33 16.37
C GLU A 103 5.63 4.60 16.17
N GLU A 104 5.09 5.60 15.46
CA GLU A 104 5.77 6.88 15.28
C GLU A 104 6.07 7.59 16.60
N TRP A 105 5.15 7.54 17.57
CA TRP A 105 5.36 8.13 18.89
C TRP A 105 6.48 7.42 19.66
N CYS A 106 6.48 6.08 19.63
CA CYS A 106 7.51 5.25 20.23
C CYS A 106 8.87 5.51 19.59
N GLU A 107 8.96 5.55 18.26
CA GLU A 107 10.22 5.83 17.54
C GLU A 107 10.77 7.20 17.90
N LYS A 108 9.94 8.25 17.84
CA LYS A 108 10.34 9.61 18.22
C LYS A 108 10.89 9.62 19.65
N ARG A 109 10.23 8.95 20.60
CA ARG A 109 10.60 8.96 22.04
C ARG A 109 11.75 8.02 22.40
N CYS A 110 11.90 6.87 21.74
CA CYS A 110 13.02 5.96 21.94
C CYS A 110 14.34 6.58 21.47
N VAL A 111 14.33 7.38 20.39
CA VAL A 111 15.51 8.13 19.95
C VAL A 111 15.90 9.21 20.99
N TYR A 112 14.93 9.83 21.67
CA TYR A 112 15.22 10.75 22.79
C TYR A 112 15.73 10.06 24.07
N THR A 113 15.54 8.74 24.20
CA THR A 113 15.99 8.00 25.40
C THR A 113 17.47 7.56 25.29
N TYR A 114 18.07 7.64 24.11
CA TYR A 114 19.48 7.28 23.86
C TYR A 114 20.45 8.47 23.70
N ILE A 115 20.05 9.71 24.01
CA ILE A 115 20.94 10.90 23.96
C ILE A 115 21.15 11.59 25.32
N HIS A 116 20.56 11.09 26.41
CA HIS A 116 20.88 11.55 27.77
C HIS A 116 21.03 10.38 28.74
N ILE A 117 22.04 9.55 28.53
CA ILE A 117 22.70 8.84 29.62
C ILE A 117 24.19 9.13 29.49
N VAL A 118 24.63 10.12 30.26
CA VAL A 118 26.01 10.18 30.75
C VAL A 118 26.15 9.09 31.81
#